data_AF-A0A377Q5N5-F1
#
_entry.id   AF-A0A377Q5N5-F1
#
_cell.length_a   1.000
_cell.length_b   1.000
_cell.length_c   1.000
_cell.angle_alpha   90.00
_cell.angle_beta   90.00
_cell.angle_gamma   90.00
#
_symmetry.space_group_name_H-M   'P 1'
#
loop_
_entity.id
_entity.type
_entity.pdbx_description
1 polymer ?
#
loop_
_entity_poly.entity_id
_entity_poly.type
_entity_poly.pdbx_seq_one_letter_code
_entity_poly.pdbx_strand_id
1 'polypeptide(L)'
;MKQLKLVTSAGPALPNRGNVTPSKAAIHPVVVDFLGINISVGSIQQFQDSMRAFSSPNRRILIKKGFPPQLVPVFARDLLVSQDEIEAAIGLPKTTRKRYQDNQLLMNEVQSERLMRIAEIETLASEAFGSKEKAGHWMSSRLNTLSGESPLQYLDTEEGAMHIRRTLSAIVHGGGF
;
A
#
# COMPACT_ATOMS: atom_id res chain seq x y z
N MET A 1 -7.07 45.09 -11.98
CA MET A 1 -6.31 43.83 -11.87
C MET A 1 -7.04 42.94 -10.86
N LYS A 2 -7.74 41.90 -11.32
CA LYS A 2 -8.49 40.98 -10.44
C LYS A 2 -7.56 39.89 -9.92
N GLN A 3 -7.55 39.73 -8.60
CA GLN A 3 -6.88 38.67 -7.85
C GLN A 3 -7.28 37.29 -8.38
N LEU A 4 -6.27 36.47 -8.71
CA LEU A 4 -6.42 35.07 -9.09
C LEU A 4 -6.76 34.29 -7.82
N LYS A 5 -8.03 33.93 -7.63
CA LYS A 5 -8.42 32.97 -6.58
C LYS A 5 -7.80 31.63 -6.95
N LEU A 6 -6.89 31.13 -6.11
CA LEU A 6 -6.52 29.72 -6.10
C LEU A 6 -7.81 28.91 -5.95
N VAL A 7 -8.23 28.26 -7.03
CA VAL A 7 -9.20 27.18 -6.96
C VAL A 7 -8.46 26.02 -6.31
N THR A 8 -8.63 25.87 -5.00
CA THR A 8 -8.42 24.58 -4.34
C THR A 8 -9.36 23.59 -5.03
N SER A 9 -8.84 22.81 -5.99
CA SER A 9 -9.62 21.73 -6.59
C SER A 9 -9.93 20.75 -5.48
N ALA A 10 -11.19 20.69 -5.04
CA ALA A 10 -11.64 19.57 -4.23
C ALA A 10 -11.40 18.31 -5.07
N GLY A 11 -10.44 17.46 -4.64
CA GLY A 11 -10.18 16.18 -5.28
C GLY A 11 -11.46 15.33 -5.40
N PRO A 12 -11.46 14.28 -6.22
CA PRO A 12 -12.65 13.48 -6.50
C PRO A 12 -13.33 12.99 -5.22
N ALA A 13 -14.67 12.93 -5.25
CA ALA A 13 -15.47 12.46 -4.13
C ALA A 13 -15.07 11.02 -3.75
N LEU A 14 -14.86 10.78 -2.47
CA LEU A 14 -14.49 9.47 -1.97
C LEU A 14 -15.71 8.54 -1.89
N PRO A 15 -15.59 7.27 -2.30
CA PRO A 15 -16.62 6.25 -2.10
C PRO A 15 -16.89 6.04 -0.60
N ASN A 16 -18.08 5.51 -0.25
CA ASN A 16 -18.38 5.21 1.14
C ASN A 16 -17.52 4.03 1.63
N ARG A 17 -16.84 4.22 2.76
CA ARG A 17 -16.06 3.19 3.42
C ARG A 17 -16.93 2.50 4.45
N GLY A 18 -17.08 1.18 4.33
CA GLY A 18 -17.71 0.38 5.39
C GLY A 18 -16.97 0.54 6.72
N ASN A 19 -17.64 0.30 7.85
CA ASN A 19 -17.02 0.47 9.17
C ASN A 19 -15.76 -0.39 9.31
N VAL A 20 -14.59 0.24 9.39
CA VAL A 20 -13.31 -0.39 9.73
C VAL A 20 -12.79 0.28 10.99
N THR A 21 -12.47 -0.52 12.01
CA THR A 21 -11.84 -0.02 13.24
C THR A 21 -10.33 -0.16 13.10
N PRO A 22 -9.57 0.92 12.92
CA PRO A 22 -8.11 0.83 12.89
C PRO A 22 -7.58 0.35 14.24
N SER A 23 -6.50 -0.44 14.21
CA SER A 23 -5.84 -0.91 15.42
C SER A 23 -5.23 0.26 16.21
N LYS A 24 -5.56 0.38 17.50
CA LYS A 24 -5.04 1.42 18.42
C LYS A 24 -3.65 1.14 19.00
N ALA A 25 -3.04 -0.01 18.70
CA ALA A 25 -1.74 -0.37 19.27
C ALA A 25 -0.60 0.48 18.69
N ALA A 26 0.37 0.87 19.53
CA ALA A 26 1.60 1.49 19.06
C ALA A 26 2.35 0.51 18.14
N ILE A 27 2.71 0.98 16.94
CA ILE A 27 3.45 0.18 15.97
C ILE A 27 4.88 0.68 15.95
N HIS A 28 5.80 -0.18 16.39
CA HIS A 28 7.22 0.12 16.38
C HIS A 28 7.79 0.04 14.96
N PRO A 29 8.77 0.88 14.61
CA PRO A 29 9.51 0.74 13.37
C PRO A 29 10.13 -0.65 13.23
N VAL A 30 10.06 -1.22 12.03
CA VAL A 30 10.60 -2.54 11.70
C VAL A 30 11.99 -2.36 11.13
N VAL A 31 12.99 -3.06 11.67
CA VAL A 31 14.32 -3.11 11.05
C VAL A 31 14.26 -4.07 9.87
N VAL A 32 14.57 -3.56 8.68
CA VAL A 32 14.63 -4.32 7.44
C VAL A 32 16.06 -4.29 6.91
N ASP A 33 16.60 -5.46 6.58
CA ASP A 33 17.93 -5.60 5.97
C ASP A 33 17.84 -5.44 4.44
N PHE A 34 18.32 -4.30 3.97
CA PHE A 34 18.44 -3.97 2.57
C PHE A 34 19.87 -4.21 2.06
N LEU A 35 20.15 -5.45 1.62
CA LEU A 35 21.46 -5.86 1.06
C LEU A 35 22.66 -5.52 1.98
N GLY A 36 22.53 -5.78 3.28
CA GLY A 36 23.55 -5.51 4.30
C GLY A 36 23.37 -4.18 5.03
N ILE A 37 22.34 -3.41 4.68
CA ILE A 37 22.03 -2.12 5.31
C ILE A 37 20.73 -2.25 6.12
N ASN A 38 20.84 -2.14 7.44
CA ASN A 38 19.68 -2.15 8.31
C ASN A 38 19.00 -0.78 8.31
N ILE A 39 17.75 -0.73 7.85
CA ILE A 39 16.95 0.50 7.82
C ILE A 39 15.71 0.32 8.70
N SER A 40 15.43 1.34 9.51
CA SER A 40 14.22 1.39 10.32
C SER A 40 13.04 1.87 9.47
N VAL A 41 12.07 1.00 9.25
CA VAL A 41 10.88 1.25 8.45
C VAL A 41 9.69 1.43 9.38
N GLY A 42 9.30 2.69 9.57
CA GLY A 42 8.15 3.07 10.39
C GLY A 42 6.90 3.43 9.61
N SER A 43 6.96 3.51 8.28
CA SER A 43 5.83 3.87 7.39
C SER A 43 6.00 3.29 5.97
N ILE A 44 4.91 3.26 5.20
CA ILE A 44 4.92 2.90 3.77
C ILE A 44 5.87 3.82 3.00
N GLN A 45 5.82 5.13 3.25
CA GLN A 45 6.71 6.09 2.56
C GLN A 45 8.19 5.76 2.78
N GLN A 46 8.60 5.52 4.03
CA GLN A 46 9.99 5.16 4.34
C GLN A 46 10.41 3.84 3.70
N PHE A 47 9.50 2.85 3.66
CA PHE A 47 9.74 1.60 2.95
C PHE A 47 9.99 1.84 1.46
N GLN A 48 9.18 2.67 0.83
CA GLN A 48 9.29 2.97 -0.60
C GLN A 48 10.52 3.80 -0.93
N ASP A 49 10.83 4.81 -0.13
CA ASP A 49 12.03 5.64 -0.33
C ASP A 49 13.28 4.75 -0.24
N SER A 50 13.30 3.83 0.74
CA SER A 50 14.35 2.82 0.87
C SER A 50 14.44 1.95 -0.38
N MET A 51 13.31 1.43 -0.88
CA MET A 51 13.29 0.61 -2.09
C MET A 51 13.71 1.39 -3.35
N ARG A 52 13.27 2.64 -3.51
CA ARG A 52 13.61 3.52 -4.64
C ARG A 52 15.09 3.89 -4.67
N ALA A 53 15.76 3.90 -3.53
CA ALA A 53 17.21 4.10 -3.45
C ALA A 53 18.01 2.97 -4.11
N PHE A 54 17.42 1.80 -4.33
CA PHE A 54 18.06 0.67 -5.01
C PHE A 54 17.68 0.59 -6.49
N SER A 55 18.61 0.14 -7.33
CA SER A 55 18.37 -0.15 -8.74
C SER A 55 17.35 -1.29 -8.93
N SER A 56 16.75 -1.39 -10.12
CA SER A 56 15.77 -2.46 -10.43
C SER A 56 16.30 -3.88 -10.17
N PRO A 57 17.52 -4.25 -10.59
CA PRO A 57 18.10 -5.56 -10.25
C PRO A 57 18.22 -5.79 -8.74
N ASN A 58 18.63 -4.76 -7.97
CA ASN A 58 18.78 -4.88 -6.52
C ASN A 58 17.43 -4.97 -5.81
N ARG A 59 16.40 -4.25 -6.26
CA ARG A 59 15.03 -4.40 -5.75
C ARG A 59 14.52 -5.82 -5.97
N ARG A 60 14.77 -6.42 -7.13
CA ARG A 60 14.41 -7.83 -7.39
C ARG A 60 15.10 -8.78 -6.42
N ILE A 61 16.38 -8.57 -6.12
CA ILE A 61 17.11 -9.40 -5.12
C ILE A 61 16.47 -9.26 -3.74
N LEU A 62 16.10 -8.04 -3.34
CA LEU A 62 15.43 -7.77 -2.06
C LEU A 62 14.08 -8.48 -1.97
N ILE A 63 13.25 -8.37 -3.01
CA ILE A 63 11.94 -9.04 -3.06
C ILE A 63 12.11 -10.56 -2.99
N LYS A 64 13.10 -11.12 -3.70
CA LYS A 64 13.42 -12.55 -3.65
C LYS A 64 13.88 -13.02 -2.28
N LYS A 65 14.67 -12.21 -1.58
CA LYS A 65 15.09 -12.48 -0.21
C LYS A 65 13.90 -12.45 0.76
N GLY A 66 12.94 -11.56 0.49
CA GLY A 66 11.73 -11.41 1.26
C GLY A 66 11.82 -10.31 2.32
N PHE A 67 10.66 -9.84 2.77
CA PHE A 67 10.56 -8.83 3.82
C PHE A 67 10.04 -9.40 5.16
N PRO A 68 10.30 -8.73 6.29
CA PRO A 68 9.77 -9.18 7.57
C PRO A 68 8.23 -9.06 7.64
N PRO A 69 7.51 -10.07 8.19
CA PRO A 69 6.05 -10.01 8.37
C PRO A 69 5.59 -8.88 9.33
N GLN A 70 6.50 -8.30 10.09
CA GLN A 70 6.27 -7.15 10.96
C GLN A 70 5.93 -5.88 10.16
N LEU A 71 6.14 -5.85 8.83
CA LEU A 71 5.67 -4.74 7.99
C LEU A 71 4.14 -4.73 7.81
N VAL A 72 3.45 -5.86 7.98
CA VAL A 72 1.98 -5.94 7.87
C VAL A 72 1.27 -4.92 8.78
N PRO A 73 1.54 -4.85 10.09
CA PRO A 73 0.94 -3.83 10.95
C PRO A 73 1.29 -2.39 10.52
N VAL A 74 2.52 -2.12 10.05
CA VAL A 74 2.92 -0.80 9.52
C VAL A 74 2.02 -0.39 8.36
N PHE A 75 1.84 -1.28 7.38
CA PHE A 75 1.02 -1.02 6.21
C PHE A 75 -0.46 -0.87 6.57
N ALA A 76 -0.98 -1.72 7.45
CA ALA A 76 -2.38 -1.66 7.89
C ALA A 76 -2.71 -0.31 8.54
N ARG A 77 -1.82 0.21 9.39
CA ARG A 77 -2.00 1.52 10.02
C ARG A 77 -1.97 2.66 9.02
N ASP A 78 -1.01 2.68 8.10
CA ASP A 78 -0.88 3.78 7.15
C ASP A 78 -2.04 3.83 6.15
N LEU A 79 -2.58 2.66 5.79
CA LEU A 79 -3.79 2.56 4.97
C LEU A 79 -5.09 2.66 5.78
N LEU A 80 -5.00 2.80 7.10
CA LEU A 80 -6.10 2.83 8.06
C LEU A 80 -6.99 1.58 8.03
N VAL A 81 -6.50 0.44 7.55
CA VAL A 81 -7.21 -0.85 7.41
C VAL A 81 -6.88 -1.83 8.53
N SER A 82 -7.58 -2.95 8.58
CA SER A 82 -7.22 -4.08 9.44
C SER A 82 -5.97 -4.80 8.94
N GLN A 83 -5.24 -5.49 9.84
CA GLN A 83 -4.13 -6.35 9.43
C GLN A 83 -4.62 -7.51 8.56
N ASP A 84 -5.83 -8.01 8.82
CA ASP A 84 -6.43 -9.12 8.09
C ASP A 84 -6.69 -8.73 6.60
N GLU A 85 -6.99 -7.46 6.31
CA GLU A 85 -7.10 -6.95 4.93
C GLU A 85 -5.74 -6.93 4.20
N ILE A 86 -4.67 -6.51 4.87
CA ILE A 86 -3.31 -6.56 4.29
C ILE A 86 -2.87 -8.02 4.08
N GLU A 87 -3.09 -8.87 5.07
CA GLU A 87 -2.82 -10.31 5.02
C GLU A 87 -3.52 -10.98 3.83
N ALA A 88 -4.81 -10.67 3.61
CA ALA A 88 -5.57 -11.17 2.47
C ALA A 88 -4.95 -10.69 1.15
N ALA A 89 -4.68 -9.38 1.01
CA ALA A 89 -4.14 -8.79 -0.21
C ALA A 89 -2.76 -9.37 -0.60
N ILE A 90 -1.90 -9.68 0.38
CA ILE A 90 -0.58 -10.27 0.11
C ILE A 90 -0.60 -11.81 0.06
N GLY A 91 -1.70 -12.47 0.44
CA GLY A 91 -1.77 -13.93 0.54
C GLY A 91 -0.92 -14.49 1.69
N LEU A 92 -0.95 -13.83 2.86
CA LEU A 92 -0.27 -14.25 4.07
C LEU A 92 -1.29 -14.49 5.18
N PRO A 93 -1.83 -15.71 5.34
CA PRO A 93 -2.79 -16.01 6.40
C PRO A 93 -2.23 -15.65 7.79
N LYS A 94 -3.08 -15.15 8.68
CA LYS A 94 -2.73 -14.78 10.07
C LYS A 94 -1.90 -15.81 10.83
N THR A 95 -2.26 -17.09 10.71
CA THR A 95 -1.56 -18.22 11.33
C THR A 95 -0.14 -18.35 10.77
N THR A 96 0.02 -18.22 9.46
CA THR A 96 1.32 -18.19 8.78
C THR A 96 2.13 -16.97 9.19
N ARG A 97 1.53 -15.78 9.28
CA ARG A 97 2.22 -14.56 9.74
C ARG A 97 2.76 -14.72 11.15
N LYS A 98 1.95 -15.20 12.09
CA LYS A 98 2.38 -15.46 13.47
C LYS A 98 3.54 -16.45 13.50
N ARG A 99 3.42 -17.57 12.79
CA ARG A 99 4.51 -18.55 12.67
C ARG A 99 5.79 -17.91 12.12
N TYR A 100 5.71 -17.03 11.11
CA TYR A 100 6.88 -16.33 10.59
C TYR A 100 7.48 -15.39 11.64
N GLN A 101 6.66 -14.67 12.40
CA GLN A 101 7.14 -13.80 13.49
C GLN A 101 7.86 -14.61 14.58
N ASP A 102 7.25 -15.70 15.05
CA ASP A 102 7.77 -16.53 16.15
C ASP A 102 9.09 -17.22 15.78
N ASN A 103 9.29 -17.53 14.50
CA ASN A 103 10.48 -18.22 13.99
C ASN A 103 11.44 -17.27 13.25
N GLN A 104 11.22 -15.95 13.32
CA GLN A 104 12.04 -14.94 12.64
C GLN A 104 12.21 -15.19 11.13
N LEU A 105 11.17 -15.70 10.47
CA LEU A 105 11.14 -15.98 9.04
C LEU A 105 10.67 -14.76 8.25
N LEU A 106 11.15 -14.67 7.00
CA LEU A 106 10.73 -13.65 6.04
C LEU A 106 9.53 -14.13 5.21
N MET A 107 8.76 -13.17 4.71
CA MET A 107 7.77 -13.41 3.67
C MET A 107 8.43 -13.93 2.40
N ASN A 108 7.73 -14.77 1.64
CA ASN A 108 8.27 -15.27 0.36
C ASN A 108 8.26 -14.18 -0.73
N GLU A 109 8.85 -14.50 -1.89
CA GLU A 109 8.92 -13.60 -3.06
C GLU A 109 7.54 -13.06 -3.46
N VAL A 110 6.53 -13.93 -3.54
CA VAL A 110 5.17 -13.54 -3.97
C VAL A 110 4.51 -12.56 -2.99
N GLN A 111 4.61 -12.84 -1.69
CA GLN A 111 4.07 -11.97 -0.63
C GLN A 111 4.80 -10.63 -0.59
N SER A 112 6.12 -10.65 -0.79
CA SER A 112 6.96 -9.47 -0.80
C SER A 112 6.72 -8.58 -2.02
N GLU A 113 6.52 -9.19 -3.20
CA GLU A 113 6.13 -8.50 -4.43
C GLU A 113 4.75 -7.84 -4.28
N ARG A 114 3.77 -8.54 -3.69
CA ARG A 114 2.44 -7.97 -3.41
C ARG A 114 2.50 -6.80 -2.42
N LEU A 115 3.32 -6.90 -1.37
CA LEU A 115 3.51 -5.79 -0.43
C LEU A 115 4.14 -4.57 -1.12
N MET A 116 5.12 -4.79 -2.00
CA MET A 116 5.72 -3.74 -2.84
C MET A 116 4.69 -3.03 -3.71
N ARG A 117 3.81 -3.81 -4.34
CA ARG A 117 2.70 -3.28 -5.16
C ARG A 117 1.72 -2.45 -4.33
N ILE A 118 1.35 -2.90 -3.13
CA ILE A 118 0.50 -2.11 -2.23
C ILE A 118 1.13 -0.74 -1.95
N ALA A 119 2.43 -0.72 -1.66
CA ALA A 119 3.14 0.52 -1.42
C ALA A 119 3.07 1.44 -2.65
N GLU A 120 3.46 0.94 -3.83
CA GLU A 120 3.42 1.69 -5.10
C GLU A 120 2.05 2.36 -5.34
N ILE A 121 0.97 1.59 -5.17
CA ILE A 121 -0.39 2.08 -5.39
C ILE A 121 -0.81 3.09 -4.33
N GLU A 122 -0.38 2.94 -3.08
CA GLU A 122 -0.62 3.94 -2.04
C GLU A 122 0.00 5.28 -2.41
N THR A 123 1.22 5.32 -2.95
CA THR A 123 1.81 6.58 -3.41
C THR A 123 1.03 7.22 -4.53
N LEU A 124 0.68 6.43 -5.56
CA LEU A 124 -0.08 6.95 -6.71
C LEU A 124 -1.46 7.45 -6.28
N ALA A 125 -2.12 6.76 -5.34
CA ALA A 125 -3.38 7.21 -4.78
C ALA A 125 -3.19 8.48 -3.94
N SER A 126 -2.16 8.55 -3.11
CA SER A 126 -1.83 9.73 -2.31
C SER A 126 -1.57 10.96 -3.17
N GLU A 127 -0.90 10.80 -4.30
CA GLU A 127 -0.72 11.85 -5.31
C GLU A 127 -2.07 12.23 -5.95
N ALA A 128 -2.87 11.25 -6.37
CA ALA A 128 -4.14 11.50 -7.05
C ALA A 128 -5.20 12.18 -6.17
N PHE A 129 -5.27 11.82 -4.89
CA PHE A 129 -6.25 12.36 -3.93
C PHE A 129 -5.69 13.52 -3.09
N GLY A 130 -4.39 13.76 -3.14
CA GLY A 130 -3.69 14.81 -2.39
C GLY A 130 -3.59 14.58 -0.88
N SER A 131 -3.84 13.34 -0.41
CA SER A 131 -3.79 12.98 1.02
C SER A 131 -3.70 11.47 1.20
N LYS A 132 -2.86 11.04 2.14
CA LYS A 132 -2.68 9.64 2.52
C LYS A 132 -3.95 9.05 3.13
N GLU A 133 -4.65 9.85 3.92
CA GLU A 133 -5.92 9.46 4.54
C GLU A 133 -6.97 9.19 3.46
N LYS A 134 -7.05 10.05 2.43
CA LYS A 134 -7.95 9.85 1.30
C LYS A 134 -7.56 8.65 0.44
N ALA A 135 -6.26 8.44 0.24
CA ALA A 135 -5.73 7.29 -0.48
C ALA A 135 -6.08 5.97 0.22
N GLY A 136 -5.80 5.84 1.52
CA GLY A 136 -6.14 4.66 2.32
C GLY A 136 -7.66 4.41 2.36
N HIS A 137 -8.46 5.48 2.46
CA HIS A 137 -9.91 5.39 2.36
C HIS A 137 -10.36 4.84 1.01
N TRP A 138 -9.84 5.38 -0.10
CA TRP A 138 -10.18 4.90 -1.44
C TRP A 138 -9.72 3.46 -1.67
N MET A 139 -8.48 3.13 -1.30
CA MET A 139 -7.90 1.79 -1.47
C MET A 139 -8.68 0.69 -0.73
N SER A 140 -9.32 1.03 0.38
CA SER A 140 -10.10 0.09 1.19
C SER A 140 -11.60 0.13 0.92
N SER A 141 -12.08 1.07 0.10
CA SER A 141 -13.50 1.19 -0.22
C SER A 141 -13.92 0.19 -1.28
N ARG A 142 -15.09 -0.43 -1.11
CA ARG A 142 -15.68 -1.31 -2.12
C ARG A 142 -16.17 -0.48 -3.30
N LEU A 143 -15.81 -0.88 -4.52
CA LEU A 143 -16.17 -0.18 -5.73
C LEU A 143 -17.05 -1.08 -6.61
N ASN A 144 -18.22 -0.57 -7.03
CA ASN A 144 -19.09 -1.30 -7.96
C ASN A 144 -18.41 -1.57 -9.31
N THR A 145 -17.53 -0.67 -9.74
CA THR A 145 -16.70 -0.83 -10.95
C THR A 145 -15.69 -1.98 -10.84
N LEU A 146 -15.40 -2.44 -9.62
CA LEU A 146 -14.54 -3.59 -9.30
C LEU A 146 -15.38 -4.77 -8.78
N SER A 147 -16.62 -4.92 -9.28
CA SER A 147 -17.54 -5.99 -8.86
C SER A 147 -17.78 -6.07 -7.34
N GLY A 148 -17.66 -4.93 -6.64
CA GLY A 148 -17.85 -4.84 -5.19
C GLY A 148 -16.59 -5.12 -4.37
N GLU A 149 -15.44 -5.36 -4.99
CA GLU A 149 -14.15 -5.46 -4.32
C GLU A 149 -13.51 -4.08 -4.08
N SER A 150 -12.56 -4.01 -3.16
CA SER A 150 -11.74 -2.81 -2.97
C SER A 150 -10.52 -2.80 -3.88
N PRO A 151 -9.94 -1.61 -4.18
CA PRO A 151 -8.67 -1.54 -4.89
C PRO A 151 -7.58 -2.39 -4.25
N LEU A 152 -7.52 -2.45 -2.91
CA LEU A 152 -6.55 -3.26 -2.17
C LEU A 152 -6.71 -4.76 -2.45
N GLN A 153 -7.95 -5.27 -2.57
CA GLN A 153 -8.21 -6.66 -2.92
C GLN A 153 -7.76 -6.97 -4.35
N TYR A 154 -7.91 -6.01 -5.27
CA TYR A 154 -7.46 -6.11 -6.66
C TYR A 154 -5.93 -6.17 -6.82
N LEU A 155 -5.13 -5.93 -5.76
CA LEU A 155 -3.67 -5.94 -5.84
C LEU A 155 -3.04 -7.34 -5.66
N ASP A 156 -3.86 -8.38 -5.54
CA ASP A 156 -3.41 -9.77 -5.43
C ASP A 156 -2.73 -10.28 -6.72
N THR A 157 -3.03 -9.64 -7.85
CA THR A 157 -2.50 -9.91 -9.19
C THR A 157 -1.91 -8.66 -9.83
N GLU A 158 -1.03 -8.86 -10.81
CA GLU A 158 -0.43 -7.74 -11.57
C GLU A 158 -1.43 -7.09 -12.52
N GLU A 159 -2.34 -7.87 -13.11
CA GLU A 159 -3.41 -7.37 -13.96
C GLU A 159 -4.36 -6.43 -13.20
N GLY A 160 -4.76 -6.82 -11.98
CA GLY A 160 -5.55 -5.96 -11.11
C GLY A 160 -4.80 -4.68 -10.74
N ALA A 161 -3.50 -4.78 -10.43
CA ALA A 161 -2.64 -3.60 -10.19
C ALA A 161 -2.60 -2.63 -11.38
N MET A 162 -2.45 -3.17 -12.59
CA MET A 162 -2.43 -2.39 -13.83
C MET A 162 -3.77 -1.70 -14.07
N HIS A 163 -4.89 -2.38 -13.78
CA HIS A 163 -6.20 -1.75 -13.80
C HIS A 163 -6.28 -0.56 -12.84
N ILE A 164 -5.88 -0.75 -11.58
CA ILE A 164 -5.88 0.31 -10.56
C ILE A 164 -4.98 1.49 -10.95
N ARG A 165 -3.79 1.25 -11.52
CA ARG A 165 -2.92 2.32 -12.04
C ARG A 165 -3.60 3.15 -13.13
N ARG A 166 -4.30 2.50 -14.06
CA ARG A 166 -5.06 3.20 -15.11
C ARG A 166 -6.20 4.04 -14.51
N THR A 167 -6.92 3.49 -13.52
CA THR A 167 -7.97 4.24 -12.80
C THR A 167 -7.40 5.49 -12.13
N LEU A 168 -6.28 5.37 -11.41
CA LEU A 168 -5.62 6.50 -10.75
C LEU A 168 -5.11 7.54 -11.75
N SER A 169 -4.53 7.09 -12.87
CA SER A 169 -4.09 7.99 -13.94
C SER A 169 -5.26 8.79 -14.54
N ALA A 170 -6.40 8.14 -14.78
CA ALA A 170 -7.61 8.79 -15.28
C ALA A 170 -8.18 9.83 -14.29
N ILE A 171 -8.08 9.56 -12.98
CA ILE A 171 -8.46 10.52 -11.94
C ILE A 171 -7.61 11.79 -12.00
N VAL A 172 -6.30 11.66 -12.17
CA VAL A 172 -5.36 12.80 -12.20
C VAL A 172 -5.56 13.66 -13.45
N HIS A 173 -5.76 13.05 -14.61
CA HIS A 173 -5.76 13.76 -15.90
C HIS A 173 -7.15 14.09 -16.44
N GLY A 174 -8.23 13.87 -15.67
CA GLY A 174 -9.58 14.26 -16.06
C GLY A 174 -10.26 13.32 -17.07
N GLY A 175 -9.90 12.04 -17.08
CA GLY A 175 -10.60 10.99 -17.83
C GLY A 175 -10.59 11.16 -19.35
N GLY A 176 -9.48 10.79 -20.00
CA GLY A 176 -9.45 10.50 -21.44
C GLY A 176 -9.20 9.02 -21.66
N PHE A 177 -10.23 8.28 -22.03
CA PHE A 177 -10.11 7.05 -22.82
C PHE A 177 -10.75 7.32 -24.18
#